data_AF-A0A349W0S0-F1
#
_entry.id   AF-A0A349W0S0-F1
#
_cell.length_a   1.000
_cell.length_b   1.000
_cell.length_c   1.000
_cell.angle_alpha   90.00
_cell.angle_beta   90.00
_cell.angle_gamma   90.00
#
_symmetry.space_group_name_H-M   'P 1'
#
loop_
_entity.id
_entity.type
_entity.pdbx_description
1 polymer ?
#
loop_
_entity_poly.entity_id
_entity_poly.type
_entity_poly.pdbx_seq_one_letter_code
_entity_poly.pdbx_strand_id
1 'polypeptide(L)'
;FNKYKKYGIYDWNKHIKPMTNGDENKEIKILKFSHSEVFQNTIPYKQLLEILKAANQAHNNFVSPVKIKSQIFADIYRIAKGIE
;
A
#
# COMPACT_ATOMS: atom_id res chain seq x y z
N PHE A 1 8.20 -3.33 -20.29
CA PHE A 1 7.28 -3.41 -19.14
C PHE A 1 7.96 -3.44 -17.75
N ASN A 2 9.22 -3.88 -17.59
CA ASN A 2 9.92 -3.89 -16.28
C ASN A 2 9.94 -2.54 -15.53
N LYS A 3 10.01 -1.40 -16.24
CA LYS A 3 9.98 -0.06 -15.64
C LYS A 3 8.71 0.24 -14.83
N TYR A 4 7.66 -0.54 -15.00
CA TYR A 4 6.38 -0.36 -14.30
C TYR A 4 6.11 -1.34 -13.16
N LYS A 5 7.03 -2.28 -12.88
CA LYS A 5 6.87 -3.23 -11.76
C LYS A 5 6.66 -2.52 -10.42
N LYS A 6 7.35 -1.39 -10.20
CA LYS A 6 7.20 -0.56 -8.99
C LYS A 6 5.80 0.03 -8.79
N TYR A 7 4.97 0.05 -9.84
CA TYR A 7 3.58 0.52 -9.77
C TYR A 7 2.58 -0.63 -9.61
N GLY A 8 3.03 -1.86 -9.36
CA GLY A 8 2.14 -3.01 -9.19
C GLY A 8 1.44 -3.43 -10.48
N ILE A 9 2.06 -3.24 -11.65
CA ILE A 9 1.54 -3.79 -12.91
C ILE A 9 1.93 -5.27 -12.99
N TYR A 10 0.94 -6.15 -12.92
CA TYR A 10 1.11 -7.60 -12.96
C TYR A 10 0.79 -8.16 -14.35
N ASP A 11 1.73 -8.93 -14.88
CA ASP A 11 1.54 -9.76 -16.08
C ASP A 11 0.86 -11.11 -15.74
N TRP A 12 -0.07 -11.54 -16.60
CA TRP A 12 -0.86 -12.76 -16.41
C TRP A 12 0.01 -14.01 -16.29
N ASN A 13 0.89 -14.25 -17.26
CA ASN A 13 1.68 -15.48 -17.34
C ASN A 13 2.78 -15.52 -16.28
N LYS A 14 3.37 -14.36 -15.96
CA LYS A 14 4.53 -14.27 -15.06
C LYS A 14 4.15 -14.15 -13.58
N HIS A 15 2.99 -13.58 -13.25
CA HIS A 15 2.64 -13.29 -11.86
C HIS A 15 1.31 -13.92 -11.45
N ILE A 16 0.26 -13.81 -12.25
CA ILE A 16 -1.08 -14.27 -11.84
C ILE A 16 -1.21 -15.79 -11.95
N LYS A 17 -0.90 -16.38 -13.11
CA LYS A 17 -1.00 -17.83 -13.36
C LYS A 17 -0.20 -18.69 -12.36
N PRO A 18 1.04 -18.32 -11.96
CA PRO A 18 1.75 -19.04 -10.90
C PRO A 18 1.04 -18.99 -9.54
N MET A 19 0.40 -17.87 -9.18
CA MET A 19 -0.35 -17.75 -7.91
C MET A 19 -1.61 -18.62 -7.88
N THR A 20 -2.16 -18.96 -9.05
CA THR A 20 -3.29 -19.88 -9.16
C THR A 20 -2.89 -21.33 -9.36
N ASN A 21 -1.58 -21.65 -9.41
CA ASN A 21 -1.07 -22.98 -9.79
C ASN A 21 -1.62 -23.47 -11.14
N GLY A 22 -1.93 -22.55 -12.06
CA GLY A 22 -2.52 -22.87 -13.36
C GLY A 22 -4.02 -23.15 -13.36
N ASP A 23 -4.69 -23.10 -12.20
CA ASP A 23 -6.15 -23.18 -12.12
C ASP A 23 -6.77 -21.86 -12.58
N GLU A 24 -7.53 -21.92 -13.67
CA GLU A 24 -8.23 -20.77 -14.26
C GLU A 24 -9.55 -20.45 -13.58
N ASN A 25 -10.11 -21.38 -12.79
CA ASN A 25 -11.36 -21.21 -12.05
C ASN A 25 -11.14 -20.68 -10.62
N LYS A 26 -9.87 -20.59 -10.19
CA LYS A 26 -9.55 -20.11 -8.86
C LYS A 26 -9.98 -18.66 -8.70
N GLU A 27 -10.77 -18.38 -7.68
CA GLU A 27 -11.20 -17.02 -7.38
C GLU A 27 -10.01 -16.13 -7.04
N ILE A 28 -9.95 -14.97 -7.71
CA ILE A 28 -8.93 -13.94 -7.48
C ILE A 28 -9.60 -12.61 -7.17
N LYS A 29 -8.97 -11.82 -6.29
CA LYS A 29 -9.39 -10.44 -5.98
C LYS A 29 -8.45 -9.46 -6.64
N ILE A 30 -9.00 -8.53 -7.43
CA ILE A 30 -8.24 -7.47 -8.08
C ILE A 30 -8.60 -6.13 -7.42
N LEU A 31 -7.58 -5.37 -7.02
CA LEU A 31 -7.72 -3.99 -6.56
C LEU A 31 -7.21 -3.05 -7.65
N LYS A 32 -8.09 -2.18 -8.15
CA LYS A 32 -7.73 -1.13 -9.12
C LYS A 32 -7.61 0.21 -8.39
N PHE A 33 -6.44 0.81 -8.45
CA PHE A 33 -6.21 2.16 -7.94
C PHE A 33 -6.30 3.17 -9.08
N SER A 34 -6.88 4.34 -8.81
CA SER A 34 -6.96 5.47 -9.73
C SER A 34 -6.80 6.77 -8.94
N HIS A 35 -6.51 7.89 -9.64
CA HIS A 35 -6.31 9.20 -9.00
C HIS A 35 -5.29 9.18 -7.87
N SER A 36 -4.24 8.36 -8.04
CA SER A 36 -3.18 8.23 -7.05
C SER A 36 -2.29 9.48 -7.04
N GLU A 37 -1.94 9.91 -5.83
CA GLU A 37 -1.05 11.03 -5.61
C GLU A 37 0.31 10.53 -5.12
N VAL A 38 1.40 11.12 -5.62
CA VAL A 38 2.76 10.80 -5.19
C VAL A 38 3.14 11.72 -4.03
N PHE A 39 3.66 11.14 -2.96
CA PHE A 39 4.27 11.87 -1.86
C PHE A 39 5.66 12.40 -2.24
N GLN A 40 6.01 13.58 -1.75
CA GLN A 40 7.30 14.20 -2.02
C GLN A 40 8.40 13.57 -1.16
N ASN A 41 8.05 13.21 0.08
CA ASN A 41 8.95 12.60 1.06
C ASN A 41 8.48 11.18 1.40
N THR A 42 9.44 10.27 1.52
CA THR A 42 9.18 8.91 2.04
C THR A 42 9.09 8.95 3.56
N ILE A 43 8.09 8.27 4.14
CA ILE A 43 8.00 8.06 5.59
C ILE A 43 8.69 6.72 5.93
N PRO A 44 9.75 6.72 6.76
CA PRO A 44 10.35 5.49 7.26
C PRO A 44 9.37 4.66 8.08
N TYR A 45 9.45 3.33 7.96
CA TYR A 45 8.54 2.42 8.67
C TYR A 45 8.49 2.65 10.19
N LYS A 46 9.64 2.89 10.82
CA LYS A 46 9.71 3.23 12.25
C LYS A 46 8.89 4.47 12.60
N GLN A 47 8.96 5.52 11.78
CA GLN A 47 8.19 6.74 11.99
C GLN A 47 6.69 6.48 11.81
N LEU A 48 6.30 5.69 10.80
CA LEU A 48 4.91 5.29 10.60
C LEU A 48 4.35 4.57 11.83
N LEU A 49 5.12 3.66 12.44
CA LEU A 49 4.70 2.96 13.66
C LEU A 49 4.49 3.91 14.84
N GLU A 50 5.33 4.94 14.99
CA GLU A 50 5.13 5.96 16.02
C GLU A 50 3.84 6.78 15.77
N ILE A 51 3.51 7.10 14.52
CA ILE A 51 2.25 7.78 14.17
C ILE A 51 1.04 6.91 14.57
N LEU A 52 1.08 5.61 14.28
CA LEU A 52 0.01 4.69 14.69
C LEU A 52 -0.13 4.64 16.21
N LYS A 53 0.99 4.52 16.92
CA LYS A 53 1.04 4.45 18.38
C LYS A 53 0.49 5.73 19.02
N ALA A 54 0.90 6.90 18.53
CA ALA A 54 0.44 8.20 19.01
C ALA A 54 -1.09 8.37 18.85
N ALA A 55 -1.66 7.82 17.79
CA ALA A 55 -3.10 7.82 17.55
C ALA A 55 -3.87 6.72 18.30
N ASN A 56 -3.22 5.98 19.19
CA ASN A 56 -3.76 4.80 19.87
C ASN A 56 -4.39 3.80 18.88
N GLN A 57 -3.67 3.52 17.79
CA GLN A 57 -3.98 2.49 16.81
C GLN A 57 -3.11 1.27 17.06
N ALA A 58 -3.68 0.08 16.87
CA ALA A 58 -2.94 -1.16 17.03
C ALA A 58 -1.72 -1.21 16.10
N HIS A 59 -0.64 -1.83 16.59
CA HIS A 59 0.53 -2.14 15.77
C HIS A 59 0.12 -2.97 14.54
N ASN A 60 0.79 -2.74 13.41
CA ASN A 60 0.46 -3.43 12.17
C ASN A 60 1.71 -3.59 11.29
N ASN A 61 1.83 -4.74 10.64
CA ASN A 61 2.90 -5.11 9.70
C ASN A 61 2.47 -5.01 8.22
N PHE A 62 1.25 -4.55 7.96
CA PHE A 62 0.64 -4.29 6.66
C PHE A 62 0.63 -5.49 5.71
N VAL A 63 0.48 -6.71 6.24
CA VAL A 63 0.26 -7.94 5.43
C VAL A 63 -1.04 -7.89 4.63
N SER A 64 -1.96 -6.99 5.00
CA SER A 64 -3.19 -6.69 4.30
C SER A 64 -3.55 -5.21 4.45
N PRO A 65 -4.46 -4.66 3.62
CA PRO A 65 -4.94 -3.29 3.77
C PRO A 65 -5.55 -3.05 5.15
N VAL A 66 -5.19 -1.92 5.78
CA VAL A 66 -5.61 -1.56 7.13
C VAL A 66 -6.46 -0.30 7.09
N LYS A 67 -7.63 -0.34 7.72
CA LYS A 67 -8.41 0.88 7.95
C LYS A 67 -7.75 1.70 9.07
N ILE A 68 -7.38 2.94 8.75
CA ILE A 68 -6.78 3.88 9.70
C ILE A 68 -7.77 4.97 10.10
N LYS A 69 -7.52 5.63 11.23
CA LYS A 69 -8.27 6.82 11.67
C LYS A 69 -7.92 8.00 10.76
N SER A 70 -8.86 8.91 10.54
CA SER A 70 -8.65 10.09 9.68
C SER A 70 -7.47 10.96 10.14
N GLN A 71 -7.25 11.08 11.45
CA GLN A 71 -6.11 11.79 12.01
C GLN A 71 -4.76 11.20 11.54
N ILE A 72 -4.64 9.86 11.52
CA ILE A 72 -3.44 9.17 11.05
C ILE A 72 -3.17 9.50 9.58
N PHE A 73 -4.22 9.54 8.75
CA PHE A 73 -4.10 9.94 7.35
C PHE A 73 -3.59 11.38 7.23
N ALA A 74 -4.14 12.32 8.00
CA ALA A 74 -3.70 13.72 7.99
C ALA A 74 -2.22 13.86 8.39
N ASP A 75 -1.78 13.13 9.41
CA ASP A 75 -0.38 13.14 9.86
C ASP A 75 0.57 12.57 8.82
N ILE A 76 0.22 11.45 8.20
CA ILE A 76 0.96 10.87 7.06
C ILE A 76 1.04 11.89 5.92
N TYR A 77 -0.09 12.49 5.55
CA TYR A 77 -0.16 13.40 4.42
C TYR A 77 0.72 14.64 4.63
N ARG A 78 0.66 15.25 5.82
CA ARG A 78 1.45 16.42 6.21
C ARG A 78 2.96 16.15 6.11
N ILE A 79 3.42 15.07 6.74
CA ILE A 79 4.84 14.66 6.73
C ILE A 79 5.31 14.35 5.30
N ALA A 80 4.52 13.56 4.57
CA ALA A 80 4.91 13.07 3.25
C ALA A 80 4.85 14.15 2.15
N LYS A 81 4.10 15.23 2.36
CA LYS A 81 4.08 16.41 1.48
C LYS A 81 5.06 17.51 1.90
N GLY A 82 5.68 17.41 3.08
CA GLY A 82 6.54 18.47 3.59
C GLY A 82 5.78 19.76 3.86
N ILE A 83 4.48 19.65 4.17
CA ILE A 83 3.66 20.77 4.63
C ILE A 83 3.91 20.82 6.13
N GLU A 84 4.58 21.86 6.63
CA GLU A 84 4.80 22.05 8.07
C GLU A 84 3.52 22.52 8.77
#